data_AF-A0A2S7J7K1-F1
#
_entry.id   AF-A0A2S7J7K1-F1
#
_cell.length_a   1.000
_cell.length_b   1.000
_cell.length_c   1.000
_cell.angle_alpha   90.00
_cell.angle_beta   90.00
_cell.angle_gamma   90.00
#
_symmetry.space_group_name_H-M   'P 1'
#
loop_
_entity.id
_entity.type
_entity.pdbx_description
1 polymer ?
#
loop_
_entity_poly.entity_id
_entity_poly.type
_entity_poly.pdbx_seq_one_letter_code
_entity_poly.pdbx_strand_id
1 'polypeptide(L)'
;MICCCPTLRCSGRLRRPLSFDVRRRMHSSIYQSWGEKAAGNAKSLATESRLLFEAKHLPRAYYLAHMSTEESAKSILLRTMSISGTPESEIPKVTKLLRDHKKKIEFLVTYAASLSEELQAQIGELQESLIDHINDLKNDTMYVSCKAKSAVSPEEKVAALDIEQYVQLAEALSQHAVRLLTLPSS
;
A
#
# COMPACT_ATOMS: atom_id res chain seq x y z
N MET A 1 -32.71 7.92 -69.38
CA MET A 1 -32.78 6.50 -68.95
C MET A 1 -32.33 6.48 -67.48
N ILE A 2 -33.21 6.47 -66.48
CA ILE A 2 -34.16 5.42 -66.05
C ILE A 2 -33.48 4.06 -65.81
N CYS A 3 -33.38 3.72 -64.51
CA CYS A 3 -33.50 2.43 -63.81
C CYS A 3 -32.42 2.33 -62.71
N CYS A 4 -32.68 2.43 -61.38
CA CYS A 4 -33.56 1.62 -60.49
C CYS A 4 -33.45 0.12 -60.82
N CYS A 5 -33.10 -0.84 -59.96
CA CYS A 5 -33.19 -1.04 -58.50
C CYS A 5 -32.46 -2.42 -58.22
N PRO A 6 -32.68 -3.22 -57.14
CA PRO A 6 -32.30 -3.07 -55.73
C PRO A 6 -31.68 -4.36 -55.11
N THR A 7 -31.47 -4.33 -53.78
CA THR A 7 -31.42 -5.44 -52.81
C THR A 7 -30.07 -6.12 -52.49
N LEU A 8 -29.39 -5.57 -51.48
CA LEU A 8 -28.78 -6.38 -50.42
C LEU A 8 -29.33 -5.92 -49.07
N ARG A 9 -30.15 -6.80 -48.48
CA ARG A 9 -30.67 -6.69 -47.11
C ARG A 9 -29.51 -6.78 -46.13
N CYS A 10 -29.13 -5.68 -45.51
CA CYS A 10 -28.45 -5.72 -44.22
C CYS A 10 -29.47 -5.35 -43.14
N SER A 11 -29.92 -6.39 -42.43
CA SER A 11 -30.77 -6.31 -41.25
C SER A 11 -30.24 -5.27 -40.27
N GLY A 12 -31.04 -4.24 -40.04
CA GLY A 12 -30.84 -3.28 -38.96
C GLY A 12 -30.87 -3.98 -37.61
N ARG A 13 -29.70 -4.09 -36.98
CA ARG A 13 -29.59 -4.20 -35.53
C ARG A 13 -28.80 -2.98 -35.09
N LEU A 14 -29.50 -1.85 -34.96
CA LEU A 14 -29.02 -0.62 -34.31
C LEU A 14 -28.49 -1.02 -32.93
N ARG A 15 -27.17 -1.18 -32.83
CA ARG A 15 -26.48 -1.26 -31.54
C ARG A 15 -26.75 0.08 -30.88
N ARG A 16 -27.61 0.08 -29.85
CA ARG A 16 -27.75 1.22 -28.95
C ARG A 16 -26.33 1.61 -28.51
N PRO A 17 -25.94 2.89 -28.56
CA PRO A 17 -24.72 3.29 -27.90
C PRO A 17 -24.91 2.90 -26.44
N LEU A 18 -23.98 2.07 -25.93
CA LEU A 18 -23.79 1.92 -24.49
C LEU A 18 -23.43 3.32 -24.01
N SER A 19 -24.45 4.08 -23.60
CA SER A 19 -24.27 5.22 -22.74
C SER A 19 -23.64 4.64 -21.47
N PHE A 20 -22.31 4.66 -21.43
CA PHE A 20 -21.56 4.54 -20.20
C PHE A 20 -22.07 5.70 -19.37
N ASP A 21 -22.98 5.40 -18.44
CA ASP A 21 -23.57 6.40 -17.57
C ASP A 21 -22.43 6.89 -16.67
N VAL A 22 -21.78 7.99 -17.09
CA VAL A 22 -20.76 8.75 -16.33
C VAL A 22 -21.46 9.52 -15.19
N ARG A 23 -22.40 8.85 -14.52
CA ARG A 23 -22.92 9.21 -13.22
C ARG A 23 -22.71 8.02 -12.30
N ARG A 24 -21.44 7.60 -12.17
CA ARG A 24 -21.01 6.87 -10.98
C ARG A 24 -21.30 7.81 -9.82
N ARG A 25 -22.41 7.55 -9.13
CA ARG A 25 -22.56 7.93 -7.73
C ARG A 25 -21.25 7.55 -7.06
N MET A 26 -20.60 8.51 -6.40
CA MET A 26 -19.52 8.24 -5.45
C MET A 26 -20.11 7.37 -4.33
N HIS A 27 -20.35 6.09 -4.60
CA HIS A 27 -20.31 5.11 -3.53
C HIS A 27 -18.85 5.12 -3.10
N SER A 28 -18.59 5.79 -1.97
CA SER A 28 -17.40 5.53 -1.16
C SER A 28 -17.28 4.02 -1.08
N SER A 29 -16.34 3.45 -1.83
CA SER A 29 -16.16 2.00 -1.83
C SER A 29 -15.73 1.62 -0.43
N ILE A 30 -16.11 0.44 0.04
CA ILE A 30 -15.60 -0.08 1.32
C ILE A 30 -14.06 -0.02 1.39
N TYR A 31 -13.39 -0.20 0.24
CA TYR A 31 -11.95 -0.09 0.10
C TYR A 31 -11.43 1.33 0.33
N GLN A 32 -12.14 2.37 -0.13
CA GLN A 32 -11.80 3.76 0.17
C GLN A 32 -11.84 4.01 1.68
N SER A 33 -12.92 3.63 2.35
CA SER A 33 -13.04 3.81 3.81
C SER A 33 -11.95 3.05 4.59
N TRP A 34 -11.62 1.83 4.16
CA TRP A 34 -10.54 1.06 4.77
C TRP A 34 -9.17 1.70 4.53
N GLY A 35 -8.94 2.23 3.33
CA GLY A 35 -7.71 2.94 2.97
C GLY A 35 -7.52 4.20 3.82
N GLU A 36 -8.57 4.98 4.03
CA GLU A 36 -8.56 6.16 4.90
C GLU A 36 -8.16 5.84 6.33
N LYS A 37 -8.71 4.76 6.90
CA LYS A 37 -8.34 4.30 8.25
C LYS A 37 -6.90 3.81 8.32
N ALA A 38 -6.44 3.05 7.31
CA ALA A 38 -5.07 2.57 7.25
C ALA A 38 -4.07 3.73 7.14
N ALA A 39 -4.34 4.74 6.31
CA ALA A 39 -3.49 5.93 6.20
C ALA A 39 -3.43 6.73 7.50
N GLY A 40 -4.57 6.90 8.19
CA GLY A 40 -4.61 7.55 9.49
C GLY A 40 -3.73 6.83 10.52
N ASN A 41 -3.83 5.51 10.60
CA ASN A 41 -3.00 4.69 11.47
C ASN A 41 -1.51 4.78 11.10
N ALA A 42 -1.18 4.69 9.81
CA ALA A 42 0.19 4.82 9.33
C ALA A 42 0.84 6.15 9.76
N LYS A 43 0.11 7.26 9.67
CA LYS A 43 0.59 8.58 10.08
C LYS A 43 0.85 8.67 11.58
N SER A 44 -0.06 8.14 12.40
CA SER A 44 0.13 8.08 13.86
C SER A 44 1.37 7.26 14.23
N LEU A 45 1.52 6.07 13.64
CA LEU A 45 2.67 5.20 13.86
C LEU A 45 4.00 5.84 13.43
N ALA A 46 4.04 6.53 12.28
CA ALA A 46 5.24 7.24 11.84
C ALA A 46 5.62 8.37 12.81
N THR A 47 4.62 9.10 13.31
CA THR A 47 4.82 10.18 14.29
C THR A 47 5.39 9.64 15.59
N GLU A 48 4.80 8.57 16.13
CA GLU A 48 5.28 7.91 17.35
C GLU A 48 6.68 7.30 17.16
N SER A 49 6.95 6.74 15.98
CA SER A 49 8.27 6.24 15.60
C SER A 49 9.35 7.33 15.67
N ARG A 50 9.07 8.53 15.15
CA ARG A 50 9.99 9.68 15.21
C ARG A 50 10.28 10.10 16.65
N LEU A 51 9.24 10.18 17.49
CA LEU A 51 9.41 10.52 18.91
C LEU A 51 10.30 9.51 19.64
N LEU A 52 10.14 8.22 19.39
CA LEU A 52 10.98 7.17 19.97
C LEU A 52 12.41 7.24 19.47
N PHE A 53 12.62 7.55 18.19
CA PHE A 53 13.94 7.71 17.61
C PHE A 53 14.70 8.87 18.26
N GLU A 54 14.05 10.03 18.39
CA GLU A 54 14.61 11.21 19.05
C GLU A 54 14.95 10.93 20.53
N ALA A 55 14.14 10.10 21.20
CA ALA A 55 14.39 9.62 22.55
C ALA A 55 15.42 8.46 22.64
N LYS A 56 16.03 8.05 21.52
CA LYS A 56 17.01 6.95 21.41
C LYS A 56 16.47 5.56 21.77
N HIS A 57 15.15 5.36 21.68
CA HIS A 57 14.51 4.05 21.82
C HIS A 57 14.51 3.30 20.48
N LEU A 58 15.71 3.02 19.94
CA LEU A 58 15.92 2.62 18.55
C LEU A 58 15.16 1.35 18.11
N PRO A 59 15.10 0.26 18.89
CA PRO A 59 14.35 -0.92 18.45
C PRO A 59 12.84 -0.65 18.31
N ARG A 60 12.31 0.24 19.17
CA ARG A 60 10.88 0.53 19.22
C ARG A 60 10.53 1.56 18.15
N ALA A 61 11.42 2.52 17.91
CA ALA A 61 11.36 3.39 16.74
C ALA A 61 11.31 2.55 15.45
N TYR A 62 12.25 1.62 15.26
CA TYR A 62 12.23 0.71 14.11
C TYR A 62 10.91 -0.06 13.99
N TYR A 63 10.43 -0.64 15.09
CA TYR A 63 9.20 -1.42 15.09
C TYR A 63 8.00 -0.58 14.60
N LEU A 64 7.83 0.64 15.13
CA LEU A 64 6.73 1.51 14.70
C LEU A 64 6.90 2.03 13.27
N ALA A 65 8.13 2.32 12.84
CA ALA A 65 8.42 2.65 11.44
C ALA A 65 8.00 1.51 10.50
N HIS A 66 8.34 0.27 10.85
CA HIS A 66 7.95 -0.90 10.08
C HIS A 66 6.43 -1.08 10.01
N MET A 67 5.74 -0.96 11.15
CA MET A 67 4.28 -1.04 11.20
C MET A 67 3.61 0.09 10.40
N SER A 68 4.15 1.31 10.45
CA SER A 68 3.69 2.43 9.64
C SER A 68 3.86 2.16 8.13
N THR A 69 4.98 1.58 7.74
CA THR A 69 5.25 1.18 6.35
C THR A 69 4.21 0.15 5.87
N GLU A 70 3.92 -0.87 6.69
CA GLU A 70 2.89 -1.86 6.38
C GLU A 70 1.49 -1.27 6.23
N GLU A 71 1.10 -0.34 7.11
CA GLU A 71 -0.20 0.34 7.05
C GLU A 71 -0.29 1.30 5.86
N SER A 72 0.83 1.95 5.51
CA SER A 72 0.92 2.77 4.29
C SER A 72 0.72 1.90 3.05
N ALA A 73 1.42 0.76 2.96
CA ALA A 73 1.25 -0.19 1.87
C ALA A 73 -0.18 -0.71 1.75
N LYS A 74 -0.82 -1.02 2.90
CA LYS A 74 -2.23 -1.41 2.97
C LYS A 74 -3.15 -0.31 2.40
N SER A 75 -2.93 0.94 2.79
CA SER A 75 -3.71 2.08 2.31
C SER A 75 -3.59 2.24 0.79
N ILE A 76 -2.36 2.22 0.26
CA ILE A 76 -2.07 2.37 -1.17
C ILE A 76 -2.76 1.26 -1.97
N LEU A 77 -2.63 0.00 -1.53
CA LEU A 77 -3.28 -1.16 -2.15
C LEU A 77 -4.81 -1.01 -2.19
N LEU A 78 -5.42 -0.61 -1.08
CA LEU A 78 -6.86 -0.39 -0.97
C LEU A 78 -7.33 0.76 -1.87
N ARG A 79 -6.53 1.82 -2.00
CA ARG A 79 -6.80 2.90 -2.94
C ARG A 79 -6.75 2.42 -4.38
N THR A 80 -5.77 1.58 -4.75
CA THR A 80 -5.70 0.95 -6.07
C THR A 80 -6.96 0.13 -6.36
N MET A 81 -7.42 -0.67 -5.40
CA MET A 81 -8.65 -1.46 -5.54
C MET A 81 -9.90 -0.60 -5.70
N SER A 82 -9.98 0.51 -4.97
CA SER A 82 -11.08 1.47 -5.08
C SER A 82 -11.11 2.12 -6.47
N ILE A 83 -9.97 2.58 -6.98
CA ILE A 83 -9.87 3.22 -8.30
C ILE A 83 -10.18 2.21 -9.42
N SER A 84 -9.68 0.98 -9.31
CA SER A 84 -9.93 -0.06 -10.31
C SER A 84 -11.39 -0.56 -10.32
N GLY A 85 -12.20 -0.14 -9.34
CA GLY A 85 -13.58 -0.60 -9.21
C GLY A 85 -13.67 -2.08 -8.88
N THR A 86 -12.72 -2.59 -8.08
CA THR A 86 -12.72 -3.99 -7.62
C THR A 86 -14.08 -4.30 -6.97
N PRO A 87 -14.78 -5.38 -7.36
CA PRO A 87 -16.07 -5.72 -6.77
C PRO A 87 -15.97 -6.06 -5.29
N GLU A 88 -17.02 -5.75 -4.51
CA GLU A 88 -17.08 -6.15 -3.09
C GLU A 88 -17.17 -7.67 -2.90
N SER A 89 -17.58 -8.43 -3.92
CA SER A 89 -17.52 -9.90 -3.89
C SER A 89 -16.09 -10.45 -3.72
N GLU A 90 -15.06 -9.63 -4.00
CA GLU A 90 -13.65 -9.98 -3.86
C GLU A 90 -13.09 -9.69 -2.45
N ILE A 91 -13.88 -9.09 -1.54
CA ILE A 91 -13.46 -8.77 -0.16
C ILE A 91 -12.76 -9.95 0.55
N PRO A 92 -13.23 -11.21 0.45
CA PRO A 92 -12.52 -12.34 1.08
C PRO A 92 -11.09 -12.53 0.56
N LYS A 93 -10.84 -12.31 -0.73
CA LYS A 93 -9.49 -12.39 -1.31
C LYS A 93 -8.64 -11.19 -0.91
N VAL A 94 -9.24 -9.99 -0.93
CA VAL A 94 -8.59 -8.75 -0.50
C VAL A 94 -8.16 -8.86 0.96
N THR A 95 -9.07 -9.22 1.87
CA THR A 95 -8.76 -9.36 3.29
C THR A 95 -7.68 -10.40 3.57
N LYS A 96 -7.64 -11.50 2.79
CA LYS A 96 -6.54 -12.47 2.86
C LYS A 96 -5.20 -11.83 2.45
N LEU A 97 -5.18 -11.02 1.38
CA LEU A 97 -4.00 -10.27 0.94
C LEU A 97 -3.54 -9.26 2.01
N LEU A 98 -4.47 -8.51 2.63
CA LEU A 98 -4.13 -7.50 3.65
C LEU A 98 -3.53 -8.09 4.94
N ARG A 99 -3.82 -9.35 5.24
CA ARG A 99 -3.25 -10.08 6.40
C ARG A 99 -1.83 -10.57 6.15
N ASP A 100 -1.42 -10.66 4.90
CA ASP A 100 -0.09 -11.13 4.53
C ASP A 100 0.88 -9.95 4.54
N HIS A 101 1.69 -9.87 5.60
CA HIS A 101 2.71 -8.82 5.77
C HIS A 101 3.65 -8.74 4.58
N LYS A 102 4.09 -9.91 4.09
CA LYS A 102 5.04 -10.01 2.98
C LYS A 102 4.47 -9.44 1.70
N LYS A 103 3.25 -9.86 1.35
CA LYS A 103 2.61 -9.41 0.11
C LYS A 103 2.30 -7.92 0.05
N LYS A 104 2.03 -7.28 1.19
CA LYS A 104 1.80 -5.82 1.23
C LYS A 104 3.09 -5.07 0.88
N ILE A 105 4.21 -5.48 1.47
CA ILE A 105 5.50 -4.84 1.18
C ILE A 105 5.98 -5.18 -0.22
N GLU A 106 5.81 -6.42 -0.68
CA GLU A 106 6.08 -6.79 -2.08
C GLU A 106 5.28 -5.92 -3.05
N PHE A 107 3.99 -5.71 -2.81
CA PHE A 107 3.17 -4.80 -3.60
C PHE A 107 3.72 -3.38 -3.59
N LEU A 108 4.14 -2.87 -2.42
CA LEU A 108 4.70 -1.52 -2.30
C LEU A 108 5.97 -1.37 -3.16
N VAL A 109 6.93 -2.28 -2.99
CA VAL A 109 8.26 -2.17 -3.61
C VAL A 109 8.29 -2.58 -5.09
N THR A 110 7.43 -3.49 -5.52
CA THR A 110 7.40 -3.93 -6.93
C THR A 110 6.42 -3.15 -7.78
N TYR A 111 5.24 -2.85 -7.24
CA TYR A 111 4.14 -2.31 -8.02
C TYR A 111 3.95 -0.82 -7.76
N ALA A 112 3.76 -0.41 -6.50
CA ALA A 112 3.48 1.00 -6.19
C ALA A 112 4.68 1.91 -6.50
N ALA A 113 5.90 1.47 -6.18
CA ALA A 113 7.13 2.18 -6.52
C ALA A 113 7.29 2.39 -8.04
N SER A 114 6.95 1.38 -8.85
CA SER A 114 7.06 1.48 -10.33
C SER A 114 6.12 2.52 -10.95
N LEU A 115 5.10 2.94 -10.21
CA LEU A 115 4.07 3.88 -10.66
C LEU A 115 4.28 5.30 -10.10
N SER A 116 5.32 5.51 -9.30
CA SER A 116 5.61 6.80 -8.68
C SER A 116 7.12 6.97 -8.48
N GLU A 117 7.73 7.88 -9.26
CA GLU A 117 9.15 8.24 -9.10
C GLU A 117 9.45 8.71 -7.67
N GLU A 118 8.50 9.41 -7.03
CA GLU A 118 8.60 9.81 -5.63
C GLU A 118 8.74 8.59 -4.70
N LEU A 119 7.83 7.60 -4.82
CA LEU A 119 7.90 6.39 -4.01
C LEU A 119 9.16 5.57 -4.31
N GLN A 120 9.56 5.48 -5.57
CA GLN A 120 10.77 4.78 -5.96
C GLN A 120 12.01 5.42 -5.34
N ALA A 121 12.11 6.75 -5.35
CA ALA A 121 13.21 7.47 -4.72
C ALA A 121 13.20 7.33 -3.19
N GLN A 122 12.01 7.30 -2.57
CA GLN A 122 11.86 7.12 -1.13
C GLN A 122 12.24 5.70 -0.66
N ILE A 123 11.82 4.67 -1.41
CA ILE A 123 12.14 3.28 -1.10
C ILE A 123 13.62 2.99 -1.37
N GLY A 124 14.14 3.47 -2.50
CA GLY A 124 15.56 3.47 -2.84
C GLY A 124 16.28 2.17 -2.47
N GLU A 125 17.34 2.30 -1.68
CA GLU A 125 18.22 1.21 -1.25
C GLU A 125 17.58 0.26 -0.21
N LEU A 126 16.46 0.65 0.41
CA LEU A 126 15.77 -0.17 1.40
C LEU A 126 14.89 -1.26 0.77
N GLN A 127 14.78 -1.32 -0.56
CA GLN A 127 13.92 -2.30 -1.24
C GLN A 127 14.22 -3.75 -0.83
N GLU A 128 15.50 -4.16 -0.86
CA GLU A 128 15.89 -5.52 -0.50
C GLU A 128 15.70 -5.78 1.00
N SER A 129 16.10 -4.83 1.85
CA SER A 129 15.97 -4.95 3.30
C SER A 129 14.50 -5.05 3.75
N LEU A 130 13.60 -4.31 3.09
CA LEU A 130 12.18 -4.39 3.34
C LEU A 130 11.64 -5.78 3.03
N ILE A 131 12.01 -6.40 1.90
CA ILE A 131 11.53 -7.75 1.53
C ILE A 131 12.10 -8.83 2.45
N ASP A 132 13.40 -8.75 2.76
CA ASP A 132 14.11 -9.81 3.49
C ASP A 132 13.82 -9.80 4.99
N HIS A 133 13.44 -8.64 5.55
CA HIS A 133 13.32 -8.47 7.01
C HIS A 133 11.88 -8.31 7.54
N ILE A 134 10.85 -8.46 6.70
CA ILE A 134 9.42 -8.26 7.05
C ILE A 134 8.96 -8.96 8.34
N ASN A 135 9.41 -10.18 8.62
CA ASN A 135 8.91 -10.94 9.76
C ASN A 135 9.92 -11.05 10.91
N ASP A 136 11.19 -11.33 10.59
CA ASP A 136 12.16 -11.70 11.61
C ASP A 136 12.65 -10.47 12.38
N LEU A 137 12.96 -9.38 11.69
CA LEU A 137 13.53 -8.20 12.33
C LEU A 137 12.50 -7.47 13.21
N LYS A 138 11.25 -7.36 12.76
CA LYS A 138 10.16 -6.79 13.56
C LYS A 138 9.94 -7.52 14.89
N ASN A 139 9.98 -8.85 14.89
CA ASN A 139 9.82 -9.62 16.12
C ASN A 139 11.06 -9.49 17.02
N ASP A 140 12.25 -9.52 16.41
CA ASP A 140 13.53 -9.39 17.09
C ASP A 140 13.74 -7.99 17.71
N THR A 141 13.01 -6.95 17.28
CA THR A 141 13.05 -5.62 17.92
C THR A 141 12.12 -5.47 19.13
N MET A 142 11.25 -6.44 19.38
CA MET A 142 10.33 -6.44 20.53
C MET A 142 10.68 -7.50 21.56
N TYR A 143 11.20 -8.65 21.11
CA TYR A 143 11.48 -9.80 21.95
C TYR A 143 12.97 -10.14 21.95
N VAL A 144 13.46 -10.64 23.09
CA VAL A 144 14.79 -11.25 23.15
C VAL A 144 14.77 -12.53 22.34
N SER A 145 15.68 -12.65 21.38
CA SER A 145 15.81 -13.82 20.51
C SER A 145 16.64 -14.88 21.23
N CYS A 146 16.02 -15.96 21.70
CA CYS A 146 16.70 -17.06 22.39
C CYS A 146 16.93 -18.22 21.41
N LYS A 147 18.20 -18.52 21.10
CA LYS A 147 18.63 -19.69 20.32
C LYS A 147 19.52 -20.59 21.17
N ALA A 148 19.71 -21.85 20.76
CA ALA A 148 20.37 -22.89 21.55
C ALA A 148 21.76 -22.53 22.14
N LYS A 149 22.48 -21.55 21.58
CA LYS A 149 23.81 -21.11 22.05
C LYS A 149 23.95 -19.59 22.22
N SER A 150 22.87 -18.83 22.08
CA SER A 150 22.94 -17.36 22.13
C SER A 150 21.58 -16.74 22.47
N ALA A 151 21.59 -15.71 23.31
CA ALA A 151 20.48 -14.77 23.44
C ALA A 151 20.90 -13.44 22.83
N VAL A 152 20.02 -12.81 22.05
CA VAL A 152 20.28 -11.50 21.44
C VAL A 152 19.16 -10.56 21.82
N SER A 153 19.52 -9.42 22.42
CA SER A 153 18.56 -8.37 22.78
C SER A 153 18.12 -7.55 21.56
N PRO A 154 16.97 -6.86 21.63
CA PRO A 154 16.54 -5.94 20.59
C PRO A 154 17.55 -4.85 20.23
N GLU A 155 18.30 -4.33 21.21
CA GLU A 155 19.32 -3.30 20.97
C GLU A 155 20.47 -3.84 20.11
N GLU A 156 20.93 -5.06 20.41
CA GLU A 156 21.98 -5.71 19.62
C GLU A 156 21.54 -5.99 18.18
N LYS A 157 20.24 -6.23 17.96
CA LYS A 157 19.68 -6.50 16.63
C LYS A 157 19.69 -5.27 15.72
N VAL A 158 19.42 -4.10 16.29
CA VAL A 158 19.35 -2.85 15.53
C VAL A 158 20.67 -2.11 15.45
N ALA A 159 21.71 -2.54 16.18
CA ALA A 159 22.99 -1.86 16.27
C ALA A 159 23.69 -1.63 14.91
N ALA A 160 23.46 -2.51 13.93
CA ALA A 160 24.03 -2.40 12.59
C ALA A 160 23.10 -1.71 11.57
N LEU A 161 21.90 -1.28 11.99
CA LEU A 161 20.91 -0.71 11.11
C LEU A 161 20.89 0.80 11.23
N ASP A 162 20.74 1.48 10.09
CA ASP A 162 20.41 2.89 10.06
C ASP A 162 18.91 3.07 10.32
N ILE A 163 18.54 3.13 11.60
CA ILE A 163 17.13 3.26 12.01
C ILE A 163 16.51 4.56 11.49
N GLU A 164 17.31 5.62 11.31
CA GLU A 164 16.79 6.89 10.84
C GLU A 164 16.17 6.76 9.44
N GLN A 165 16.80 6.01 8.54
CA GLN A 165 16.28 5.77 7.19
C GLN A 165 14.90 5.11 7.22
N TYR A 166 14.67 4.15 8.12
CA TYR A 166 13.36 3.51 8.26
C TYR A 166 12.31 4.48 8.80
N VAL A 167 12.68 5.35 9.74
CA VAL A 167 11.77 6.39 10.26
C VAL A 167 11.41 7.39 9.16
N GLN A 168 12.40 7.88 8.41
CA GLN A 168 12.18 8.80 7.29
C GLN A 168 11.31 8.17 6.20
N LEU A 169 11.54 6.91 5.88
CA LEU A 169 10.69 6.15 4.95
C LEU A 169 9.24 6.07 5.44
N ALA A 170 9.02 5.71 6.71
CA ALA A 170 7.69 5.63 7.30
C ALA A 170 6.94 6.98 7.26
N GLU A 171 7.62 8.07 7.54
CA GLU A 171 7.07 9.43 7.43
C GLU A 171 6.69 9.75 5.98
N ALA A 172 7.58 9.48 5.04
CA ALA A 172 7.36 9.78 3.63
C ALA A 172 6.18 8.97 3.06
N LEU A 173 6.16 7.65 3.32
CA LEU A 173 5.10 6.75 2.87
C LEU A 173 3.74 7.08 3.50
N SER A 174 3.71 7.38 4.81
CA SER A 174 2.46 7.73 5.48
C SER A 174 1.87 9.04 4.95
N GLN A 175 2.71 10.03 4.65
CA GLN A 175 2.29 11.26 3.98
C GLN A 175 1.77 10.99 2.57
N HIS A 176 2.49 10.18 1.79
CA HIS A 176 2.05 9.80 0.44
C HIS A 176 0.70 9.07 0.46
N ALA A 177 0.51 8.12 1.38
CA ALA A 177 -0.75 7.40 1.56
C ALA A 177 -1.92 8.35 1.88
N VAL A 178 -1.70 9.37 2.73
CA VAL A 178 -2.72 10.39 3.01
C VAL A 178 -3.03 11.23 1.78
N ARG A 179 -2.01 11.67 1.03
CA ARG A 179 -2.20 12.48 -0.18
C ARG A 179 -3.01 11.74 -1.25
N LEU A 180 -2.70 10.46 -1.49
CA LEU A 180 -3.43 9.63 -2.47
C LEU A 180 -4.93 9.57 -2.20
N LEU A 181 -5.34 9.63 -0.94
CA LEU A 181 -6.75 9.59 -0.58
C LEU A 181 -7.49 10.88 -0.95
N THR A 182 -6.79 12.01 -0.93
CA THR A 182 -7.35 13.34 -1.23
C THR A 182 -7.46 13.65 -2.72
N LEU A 183 -6.80 12.87 -3.59
CA LEU A 183 -6.88 13.08 -5.04
C LEU A 183 -8.27 12.69 -5.57
N PRO A 184 -8.89 13.47 -6.47
CA PRO A 184 -10.11 13.05 -7.14
C PRO A 184 -9.83 11.83 -8.02
N SER A 185 -10.80 10.91 -8.10
CA SER A 185 -10.74 9.79 -9.03
C SER A 185 -11.02 10.34 -10.43
N SER A 186 -9.99 10.47 -11.25
CA SER A 186 -10.08 10.90 -12.66
C SER A 186 -10.76 9.88 -13.56
#